data_AF-A0ABD6QU84-F1
#
_entry.id   AF-A0ABD6QU84-F1
#
_cell.length_a   1.000
_cell.length_b   1.000
_cell.length_c   1.000
_cell.angle_alpha   90.00
_cell.angle_beta   90.00
_cell.angle_gamma   90.00
#
_symmetry.space_group_name_H-M   'P 1'
#
loop_
_entity.id
_entity.type
_entity.pdbx_description
1 polymer ?
#
loop_
_entity_poly.entity_id
_entity_poly.type
_entity_poly.pdbx_seq_one_letter_code
_entity_poly.pdbx_strand_id
1 'polypeptide(L)'
;MQVDHDEVKEWARRSDTVHDEFNEALALLDEAVTAVTAEASKFTENGAVAPIYVNTVEQVKAAVGHLKEQIVKHQQNMKQDSESVLKYSEKAKELAAEHGAGVASAAPHITI
;
A
#
# COMPACT_ATOMS: atom_id res chain seq x y z
N MET A 1 -18.29 -2.17 21.16
CA MET A 1 -16.88 -2.25 20.76
C MET A 1 -16.38 -0.82 20.68
N GLN A 2 -15.40 -0.43 21.50
CA GLN A 2 -14.83 0.93 21.46
C GLN A 2 -13.71 0.90 20.42
N VAL A 3 -13.80 1.75 19.40
CA VAL A 3 -12.75 1.84 18.37
C VAL A 3 -11.56 2.58 18.96
N ASP A 4 -10.40 1.92 18.99
CA ASP A 4 -9.14 2.57 19.37
C ASP A 4 -8.62 3.41 18.20
N HIS A 5 -8.75 4.73 18.33
CA HIS A 5 -8.39 5.66 17.28
C HIS A 5 -6.87 5.84 17.15
N ASP A 6 -6.11 5.55 18.20
CA ASP A 6 -4.66 5.64 18.17
C ASP A 6 -4.08 4.42 17.44
N GLU A 7 -4.69 3.24 17.60
CA GLU A 7 -4.37 2.04 16.81
C GLU A 7 -4.59 2.27 15.30
N VAL A 8 -5.69 2.94 14.92
CA VAL A 8 -5.99 3.26 13.51
C VAL A 8 -4.96 4.22 12.91
N LYS A 9 -4.53 5.24 13.67
CA LYS A 9 -3.48 6.17 13.23
C LYS A 9 -2.12 5.48 13.11
N GLU A 10 -1.78 4.62 14.05
CA GLU A 10 -0.54 3.86 14.00
C GLU A 10 -0.52 2.92 12.80
N TRP A 11 -1.65 2.27 12.51
CA TRP A 11 -1.81 1.44 11.33
C TRP A 11 -1.67 2.26 10.03
N ALA A 12 -2.22 3.47 9.95
CA ALA A 12 -2.03 4.36 8.80
C ALA A 12 -0.55 4.74 8.59
N ARG A 13 0.16 5.12 9.67
CA ARG A 13 1.60 5.42 9.62
C ARG A 13 2.43 4.21 9.16
N ARG A 14 2.08 3.00 9.62
CA ARG A 14 2.73 1.76 9.19
C ARG A 14 2.45 1.47 7.71
N SER A 15 1.24 1.74 7.24
CA SER A 15 0.85 1.60 5.84
C SER A 15 1.74 2.48 4.94
N ASP A 16 1.96 3.74 5.32
CA ASP A 16 2.84 4.65 4.57
C ASP A 16 4.29 4.14 4.48
N THR A 17 4.83 3.62 5.58
CA THR A 17 6.19 3.03 5.58
C THR A 17 6.28 1.83 4.64
N VAL A 18 5.28 0.96 4.64
CA VAL A 18 5.21 -0.19 3.74
C VAL A 18 5.07 0.25 2.27
N HIS A 19 4.35 1.34 2.01
CA HIS A 19 4.26 1.93 0.67
C HIS A 19 5.63 2.38 0.14
N ASP A 20 6.44 3.01 0.99
CA ASP A 20 7.80 3.43 0.64
C ASP A 20 8.71 2.22 0.34
N GLU A 21 8.64 1.17 1.15
CA GLU A 21 9.37 -0.10 0.91
C GLU A 21 8.97 -0.72 -0.44
N PHE A 22 7.69 -0.69 -0.80
CA PHE A 22 7.24 -1.16 -2.12
C PHE A 22 7.74 -0.29 -3.26
N ASN A 23 7.84 1.03 -3.09
CA ASN A 23 8.41 1.92 -4.10
C ASN A 23 9.90 1.63 -4.33
N GLU A 24 10.65 1.37 -3.26
CA GLU A 24 12.05 0.93 -3.36
C GLU A 24 12.14 -0.42 -4.09
N ALA A 25 11.28 -1.38 -3.77
CA ALA A 25 11.23 -2.67 -4.46
C ALA A 25 10.93 -2.51 -5.97
N LEU A 26 10.00 -1.61 -6.35
CA LEU A 26 9.72 -1.31 -7.76
C LEU A 26 10.95 -0.75 -8.49
N ALA A 27 11.73 0.12 -7.84
CA ALA A 27 12.95 0.66 -8.42
C ALA A 27 14.03 -0.43 -8.61
N LEU A 28 14.23 -1.29 -7.60
CA LEU A 28 15.17 -2.41 -7.67
C LEU A 28 14.81 -3.41 -8.78
N LEU A 29 13.51 -3.60 -9.05
CA LEU A 29 13.05 -4.44 -10.15
C LEU A 29 13.39 -3.86 -11.52
N ASP A 30 13.25 -2.54 -11.70
CA ASP A 30 13.64 -1.87 -12.94
C ASP A 30 15.16 -1.88 -13.15
N GLU A 31 15.93 -1.72 -12.08
CA GLU A 31 17.39 -1.87 -12.09
C GLU A 31 17.81 -3.30 -12.47
N ALA A 32 17.13 -4.32 -11.92
CA ALA A 32 17.42 -5.72 -12.24
C ALA A 32 17.20 -6.04 -13.72
N VAL A 33 16.08 -5.58 -14.31
CA VAL A 33 15.81 -5.73 -15.75
C VAL A 33 16.88 -5.02 -16.59
N THR A 34 17.29 -3.83 -16.16
CA THR A 34 18.33 -3.04 -16.82
C THR A 34 19.67 -3.76 -16.79
N ALA A 35 20.07 -4.29 -15.63
CA ALA A 35 21.31 -5.04 -15.46
C ALA A 35 21.33 -6.33 -16.30
N VAL A 36 20.24 -7.10 -16.29
CA VAL A 36 20.12 -8.33 -17.10
C VAL A 36 20.18 -8.01 -18.61
N THR A 37 19.49 -6.95 -19.04
CA THR A 37 19.53 -6.52 -20.45
C THR A 37 20.94 -6.06 -20.83
N ALA A 38 21.59 -5.26 -19.98
CA ALA A 38 22.93 -4.76 -20.22
C ALA A 38 23.96 -5.91 -20.28
N GLU A 39 23.87 -6.89 -19.38
CA GLU A 39 24.72 -8.08 -19.40
C GLU A 39 24.54 -8.87 -20.69
N ALA A 40 23.29 -9.11 -21.10
CA ALA A 40 22.99 -9.82 -22.34
C ALA A 40 23.42 -9.05 -23.60
N SER A 41 23.53 -7.72 -23.52
CA SER A 41 24.03 -6.86 -24.60
C SER A 41 25.55 -6.84 -24.75
N LYS A 42 26.33 -7.24 -23.73
CA LYS A 42 27.81 -7.25 -23.79
C LYS A 42 28.37 -8.20 -24.85
N PHE A 43 27.57 -9.15 -25.33
CA PHE A 43 27.98 -10.16 -26.29
C PHE A 43 27.78 -9.74 -27.75
N THR A 44 27.36 -8.50 -28.01
CA THR A 44 27.21 -7.96 -29.37
C THR A 44 27.94 -6.62 -29.50
N GLU A 45 28.52 -6.36 -30.67
CA GLU A 45 29.25 -5.10 -30.93
C GLU A 45 28.32 -3.90 -31.09
N ASN A 46 27.05 -4.13 -31.44
CA ASN A 46 26.04 -3.08 -31.64
C ASN A 46 25.24 -2.75 -30.36
N GLY A 47 25.56 -3.39 -29.23
CA GLY A 47 24.85 -3.19 -27.96
C GLY A 47 23.45 -3.78 -27.91
N ALA A 48 23.03 -4.54 -28.92
CA ALA A 48 21.78 -5.29 -28.89
C ALA A 48 21.91 -6.51 -27.98
N VAL A 49 20.79 -6.96 -27.42
CA VAL A 49 20.76 -8.23 -26.68
C VAL A 49 21.21 -9.37 -27.58
N ALA A 50 22.15 -10.20 -27.12
CA ALA A 50 22.62 -11.34 -27.89
C ALA A 50 21.44 -12.26 -28.25
N PRO A 51 21.36 -12.78 -29.50
CA PRO A 51 20.24 -13.61 -29.95
C PRO A 51 19.90 -14.79 -29.03
N ILE A 52 20.91 -15.41 -28.42
CA ILE A 52 20.75 -16.53 -27.48
C ILE A 52 20.05 -16.15 -26.17
N TYR A 53 20.10 -14.87 -25.78
CA TYR A 53 19.54 -14.36 -24.53
C TYR A 53 18.25 -13.58 -24.72
N VAL A 54 17.81 -13.30 -25.95
CA VAL A 54 16.60 -12.51 -26.23
C VAL A 54 15.39 -13.08 -25.48
N ASN A 55 15.14 -14.38 -25.61
CA ASN A 55 14.02 -15.04 -24.95
C ASN A 55 14.13 -14.96 -23.41
N THR A 56 15.33 -15.12 -22.86
CA THR A 56 15.56 -14.99 -21.41
C THR A 56 15.29 -13.57 -20.92
N VAL A 57 15.78 -12.56 -21.64
CA VAL A 57 15.54 -11.14 -21.31
C VAL A 57 14.05 -10.80 -21.40
N GLU A 58 13.34 -11.29 -22.41
CA GLU A 58 11.89 -11.11 -22.55
C GLU A 58 11.12 -11.78 -21.40
N GLN A 59 11.49 -13.00 -21.00
CA GLN A 59 10.88 -13.68 -19.87
C GLN A 59 11.11 -12.94 -18.55
N VAL A 60 12.33 -12.43 -18.33
CA VAL A 60 12.65 -11.61 -17.15
C VAL A 60 11.81 -10.34 -17.14
N LYS A 61 11.71 -9.63 -18.28
CA LYS A 61 10.85 -8.44 -18.41
C LYS A 61 9.38 -8.75 -18.11
N ALA A 62 8.86 -9.86 -18.61
CA ALA A 62 7.48 -10.28 -18.37
C ALA A 62 7.25 -10.64 -16.88
N ALA A 63 8.15 -11.41 -16.28
CA ALA A 63 8.06 -11.80 -14.87
C ALA A 63 8.14 -10.58 -13.95
N VAL A 64 9.08 -9.66 -14.21
CA VAL A 64 9.20 -8.40 -13.47
C VAL A 64 7.97 -7.52 -13.69
N GLY A 65 7.48 -7.39 -14.92
CA GLY A 65 6.25 -6.64 -15.21
C GLY A 65 5.05 -7.15 -14.41
N HIS A 66 4.84 -8.46 -14.38
CA HIS A 66 3.78 -9.06 -13.58
C HIS A 66 3.96 -8.83 -12.07
N LEU A 67 5.19 -8.90 -11.55
CA LEU A 67 5.46 -8.60 -10.14
C LEU A 67 5.17 -7.12 -9.81
N LYS A 68 5.56 -6.19 -10.68
CA LYS A 68 5.25 -4.76 -10.53
C LYS A 68 3.74 -4.52 -10.48
N GLU A 69 2.97 -5.17 -11.35
CA GLU A 69 1.51 -5.09 -11.34
C GLU A 69 0.91 -5.58 -10.02
N GLN A 70 1.44 -6.68 -9.45
CA GLN A 70 0.98 -7.18 -8.16
C GLN A 70 1.30 -6.21 -7.01
N ILE A 71 2.49 -5.61 -7.01
CA ILE A 71 2.89 -4.61 -6.00
C ILE A 71 1.96 -3.40 -6.06
N VAL A 72 1.74 -2.84 -7.26
CA VAL A 72 0.84 -1.69 -7.44
C VAL A 72 -0.58 -2.01 -6.99
N LYS A 73 -1.09 -3.21 -7.33
CA LYS A 73 -2.41 -3.65 -6.88
C LYS A 73 -2.48 -3.79 -5.36
N HIS A 74 -1.45 -4.32 -4.73
CA HIS A 74 -1.40 -4.47 -3.27
C HIS A 74 -1.37 -3.10 -2.57
N GLN A 75 -0.56 -2.16 -3.07
CA GLN A 75 -0.54 -0.78 -2.61
C GLN A 75 -1.92 -0.10 -2.73
N GLN A 76 -2.64 -0.31 -3.85
CA GLN A 76 -4.00 0.21 -4.02
C GLN A 76 -4.97 -0.37 -3.00
N ASN A 77 -4.92 -1.68 -2.74
CA ASN A 77 -5.77 -2.34 -1.75
C ASN A 77 -5.47 -1.83 -0.34
N MET A 78 -4.19 -1.73 0.04
CA MET A 78 -3.80 -1.20 1.35
C MET A 78 -4.36 0.21 1.59
N LYS A 79 -4.24 1.08 0.59
CA LYS A 79 -4.81 2.43 0.65
C LYS A 79 -6.33 2.42 0.83
N GLN A 80 -7.05 1.58 0.07
CA GLN A 80 -8.51 1.46 0.19
C GLN A 80 -8.93 0.94 1.57
N ASP A 81 -8.22 -0.06 2.09
CA ASP A 81 -8.43 -0.57 3.44
C ASP A 81 -8.17 0.54 4.48
N SER A 82 -7.14 1.37 4.25
CA SER A 82 -6.81 2.49 5.13
C SER A 82 -7.92 3.51 5.23
N GLU A 83 -8.37 3.98 4.08
CA GLU A 83 -9.45 4.97 3.99
C GLU A 83 -10.75 4.42 4.57
N SER A 84 -11.02 3.12 4.37
CA SER A 84 -12.22 2.47 4.89
C SER A 84 -12.21 2.36 6.41
N VAL A 85 -11.08 1.96 7.01
CA VAL A 85 -10.93 1.84 8.47
C VAL A 85 -10.99 3.22 9.14
N LEU A 86 -10.30 4.22 8.57
CA LEU A 86 -10.34 5.60 9.07
C LEU A 86 -11.76 6.14 9.09
N LYS A 87 -12.48 6.04 7.97
CA LYS A 87 -13.86 6.51 7.85
C LYS A 87 -14.81 5.80 8.83
N TYR A 88 -14.63 4.49 9.03
CA TYR A 88 -15.40 3.76 10.03
C TYR A 88 -15.11 4.26 11.45
N SER A 89 -13.83 4.49 11.78
CA SER A 89 -13.42 5.00 13.09
C SER A 89 -14.02 6.38 13.39
N GLU A 90 -13.94 7.30 12.43
CA GLU A 90 -14.49 8.65 12.56
C GLU A 90 -16.01 8.61 12.78
N LYS A 91 -16.73 7.80 12.01
CA LYS A 91 -18.17 7.61 12.19
C LYS A 91 -18.51 7.01 13.56
N ALA A 92 -17.70 6.06 14.05
CA ALA A 92 -17.88 5.49 15.39
C ALA A 92 -17.66 6.55 16.49
N LYS A 93 -16.71 7.48 16.29
CA LYS A 93 -16.48 8.62 17.18
C LYS A 93 -17.67 9.58 17.22
N GLU A 94 -18.20 9.93 16.06
CA GLU A 94 -19.38 10.81 15.93
C GLU A 94 -20.58 10.21 16.67
N LEU A 95 -20.88 8.93 16.42
CA LEU A 95 -21.96 8.21 17.11
C LEU A 95 -21.76 8.15 18.63
N ALA A 96 -20.52 7.89 19.09
CA ALA A 96 -20.22 7.89 20.52
C ALA A 96 -20.42 9.27 21.15
N ALA A 97 -20.08 10.35 20.45
CA ALA A 97 -20.32 11.71 20.92
C ALA A 97 -21.82 12.05 20.98
N GLU A 98 -22.61 11.65 19.97
CA GLU A 98 -24.07 11.83 19.94
C GLU A 98 -24.76 11.04 21.07
N HIS A 99 -24.39 9.78 21.27
CA HIS A 99 -24.92 8.95 22.35
C HIS A 99 -24.48 9.43 23.75
N GLY A 100 -23.25 9.95 23.89
CA GLY A 100 -22.77 10.56 25.13
C GLY A 100 -23.49 11.86 25.49
N ALA A 101 -23.86 12.68 24.51
CA ALA A 101 -24.65 13.88 24.70
C ALA A 101 -26.11 13.58 25.14
N GLY A 102 -26.68 12.45 24.69
CA GLY A 102 -28.04 12.04 25.03
C GLY A 102 -28.25 11.61 26.49
N VAL A 103 -27.22 11.13 27.19
CA VAL A 103 -27.33 10.69 28.60
C VAL A 103 -27.19 11.86 29.58
N ALA A 104 -26.49 12.94 29.18
CA ALA A 104 -26.34 14.14 30.02
C ALA A 104 -27.59 15.03 30.05
N SER A 105 -28.53 14.88 29.11
CA SER A 105 -29.74 15.72 29.00
C SER A 105 -30.99 15.13 29.69
N ALA A 106 -30.90 13.94 30.31
CA ALA A 106 -32.05 13.25 30.92
C ALA A 106 -31.89 13.05 32.44
N ALA A 107 -31.36 14.04 33.16
CA ALA A 107 -31.51 14.09 34.61
C ALA A 107 -32.85 14.79 34.94
N PRO A 108 -33.90 14.07 35.37
CA PRO A 108 -35.07 14.74 35.93
C PRO A 108 -34.66 15.35 37.26
N HIS A 109 -34.68 16.68 37.35
CA HIS A 109 -34.66 17.38 38.63
C HIS A 109 -35.86 16.93 39.46
N ILE A 110 -35.63 16.09 40.46
CA ILE A 110 -36.56 15.90 41.57
C ILE A 110 -36.02 16.73 42.74
N THR A 111 -36.73 17.82 43.04
CA THR A 111 -36.57 18.60 44.27
C THR A 111 -37.31 17.86 45.39
N ILE A 112 -36.64 17.63 46.52
CA ILE A 112 -37.28 17.29 47.82
C ILE A 112 -37.33 18.56 48.65
#